data_AF-A0A938U7E1-F1
#
_entry.id   AF-A0A938U7E1-F1
#
_cell.length_a   1.000
_cell.length_b   1.000
_cell.length_c   1.000
_cell.angle_alpha   90.00
_cell.angle_beta   90.00
_cell.angle_gamma   90.00
#
_symmetry.space_group_name_H-M   'P 1'
#
loop_
_entity.id
_entity.type
_entity.pdbx_description
1 polymer ?
#
loop_
_entity_poly.entity_id
_entity_poly.type
_entity_poly.pdbx_seq_one_letter_code
_entity_poly.pdbx_strand_id
1 'polypeptide(L)'
;MNPEINREHGAQELQILRGKMLLWKEDYFRSVPPEGGEDYLFLCQDFAFEIEEYVYPYVRRMVETQHIEPSEASEFLDFCYQCVNELQEALTQRR
;
A
#
# COMPACT_ATOMS: atom_id res chain seq x y z
N MET A 1 -12.88 13.03 22.22
CA MET A 1 -11.43 12.91 21.96
C MET A 1 -10.92 14.26 21.50
N ASN A 2 -9.71 14.67 21.89
CA ASN A 2 -9.11 15.92 21.39
C ASN A 2 -8.81 15.75 19.88
N PRO A 3 -9.30 16.62 18.98
CA PRO A 3 -9.00 16.53 17.55
C PRO A 3 -7.51 16.44 17.25
N GLU A 4 -6.66 17.12 18.01
CA GLU A 4 -5.21 17.09 17.84
C GLU A 4 -4.63 15.69 18.07
N ILE A 5 -5.11 14.97 19.09
CA ILE A 5 -4.70 13.59 19.39
C ILE A 5 -5.14 12.63 18.27
N ASN A 6 -6.34 12.82 17.71
CA ASN A 6 -6.80 12.00 16.58
C ASN A 6 -5.91 12.19 15.35
N ARG A 7 -5.49 13.43 15.09
CA ARG A 7 -4.62 13.78 13.97
C ARG A 7 -3.21 13.20 14.15
N GLU A 8 -2.65 13.26 15.35
CA GLU A 8 -1.36 12.61 15.66
C GLU A 8 -1.43 11.09 15.45
N HIS A 9 -2.47 10.43 15.95
CA HIS A 9 -2.67 8.99 15.73
C HIS A 9 -2.84 8.66 14.24
N GLY A 10 -3.61 9.46 13.50
CA GLY A 10 -3.79 9.28 12.06
C GLY A 10 -2.47 9.37 11.29
N ALA A 11 -1.63 10.35 11.60
CA ALA A 11 -0.31 10.50 10.99
C ALA A 11 0.63 9.32 11.31
N GLN A 12 0.64 8.86 12.57
CA GLN A 12 1.42 7.68 12.99
C GLN A 12 0.95 6.41 12.27
N GLU A 13 -0.36 6.19 12.20
CA GLU A 13 -0.94 5.03 11.53
C GLU A 13 -0.62 5.02 10.03
N LEU A 14 -0.71 6.17 9.35
CA LEU A 14 -0.30 6.27 7.95
C LEU A 14 1.19 5.96 7.73
N GLN A 15 2.07 6.32 8.67
CA GLN A 15 3.48 5.92 8.59
C GLN A 15 3.67 4.40 8.77
N ILE A 16 2.95 3.80 9.72
CA ILE A 16 2.98 2.35 9.95
C ILE A 16 2.48 1.61 8.69
N LEU A 17 1.37 2.06 8.10
CA LEU A 17 0.82 1.48 6.89
C LEU A 17 1.79 1.60 5.71
N ARG A 18 2.50 2.73 5.55
CA ARG A 18 3.55 2.86 4.51
C ARG A 18 4.63 1.82 4.68
N GLY A 19 5.10 1.59 5.91
CA GLY A 19 6.06 0.53 6.22
C GLY A 19 5.55 -0.85 5.83
N LYS A 20 4.29 -1.16 6.12
CA LYS A 20 3.65 -2.43 5.74
C LYS A 20 3.56 -2.60 4.22
N MET A 21 3.22 -1.56 3.47
CA MET A 21 3.18 -1.62 1.99
C MET A 21 4.54 -1.96 1.39
N LEU A 22 5.61 -1.38 1.91
CA LEU A 22 6.96 -1.69 1.46
C LEU A 22 7.34 -3.15 1.75
N LEU A 23 6.97 -3.66 2.94
CA LEU A 23 7.20 -5.05 3.31
C LEU A 23 6.39 -6.01 2.43
N TRP A 24 5.10 -5.75 2.23
CA TRP A 24 4.27 -6.59 1.35
C TRP A 24 4.78 -6.58 -0.09
N LYS A 25 5.17 -5.41 -0.63
CA LYS A 25 5.80 -5.31 -1.94
C LYS A 25 7.05 -6.20 -2.03
N GLU A 26 7.90 -6.15 -1.01
CA GLU A 26 9.11 -6.98 -0.94
C GLU A 26 8.78 -8.48 -0.84
N ASP A 27 7.77 -8.86 -0.06
CA ASP A 27 7.31 -10.24 0.07
C ASP A 27 6.77 -10.79 -1.27
N TYR A 28 5.97 -10.00 -2.00
CA TYR A 28 5.52 -10.34 -3.36
C TYR A 28 6.69 -10.48 -4.33
N PHE A 29 7.69 -9.59 -4.26
CA PHE A 29 8.88 -9.73 -5.11
C PHE A 29 9.68 -11.01 -4.76
N ARG A 30 9.84 -11.33 -3.48
CA ARG A 30 10.61 -12.50 -3.01
C ARG A 30 9.88 -13.83 -3.24
N SER A 31 8.56 -13.81 -3.38
CA SER A 31 7.79 -15.03 -3.68
C SER A 31 7.99 -15.53 -5.12
N VAL A 32 8.46 -14.65 -6.01
CA VAL A 32 8.82 -15.02 -7.39
C VAL A 32 10.18 -15.73 -7.40
N PRO A 33 10.30 -16.92 -8.02
CA PRO A 33 11.58 -17.60 -8.20
C PRO A 33 12.59 -16.74 -8.99
N PRO A 34 13.91 -16.94 -8.85
CA PRO A 34 14.92 -16.21 -9.63
C PRO A 34 14.72 -16.29 -11.15
N GLU A 35 14.29 -17.45 -11.65
CA GLU A 35 13.95 -17.71 -13.05
C GLU A 35 12.55 -17.22 -13.45
N GLY A 36 11.75 -16.77 -12.47
CA GLY A 36 10.45 -16.16 -12.66
C GLY A 36 10.58 -14.65 -12.90
N GLY A 37 9.78 -14.14 -13.84
CA GLY A 37 9.72 -12.72 -14.17
C GLY A 37 8.30 -12.39 -14.65
N GLU A 38 8.15 -12.20 -15.97
CA GLU A 38 6.88 -11.82 -16.59
C GLU A 38 5.73 -12.80 -16.32
N ASP A 39 6.01 -14.10 -16.19
CA ASP A 39 5.00 -15.13 -15.87
C ASP A 39 4.31 -14.92 -14.52
N TYR A 40 4.91 -14.11 -13.63
CA TYR A 40 4.42 -13.83 -12.29
C TYR A 40 3.79 -12.44 -12.15
N LEU A 41 3.56 -11.72 -13.26
CA LEU A 41 2.92 -10.39 -13.24
C LEU A 41 1.49 -10.40 -12.67
N PHE A 42 0.84 -11.57 -12.60
CA PHE A 42 -0.45 -11.71 -11.91
C PHE A 42 -0.37 -11.33 -10.42
N LEU A 43 0.81 -11.48 -9.79
CA LEU A 43 1.02 -11.08 -8.39
C LEU A 43 0.85 -9.57 -8.18
N CYS A 44 1.11 -8.75 -9.20
CA CYS A 44 0.83 -7.31 -9.12
C CYS A 44 -0.68 -7.05 -9.05
N GLN A 45 -1.50 -7.87 -9.72
CA GLN A 45 -2.96 -7.78 -9.66
C GLN A 45 -3.47 -8.24 -8.30
N ASP A 46 -2.91 -9.32 -7.75
CA ASP A 46 -3.22 -9.78 -6.40
C ASP A 46 -2.90 -8.70 -5.37
N PHE A 47 -1.73 -8.07 -5.46
CA PHE A 47 -1.34 -7.00 -4.55
C PHE A 47 -2.26 -5.78 -4.66
N ALA A 48 -2.63 -5.37 -5.87
CA ALA A 48 -3.61 -4.31 -6.09
C ALA A 48 -4.99 -4.66 -5.49
N PHE A 49 -5.43 -5.91 -5.67
CA PHE A 49 -6.69 -6.40 -5.11
C PHE A 49 -6.68 -6.35 -3.57
N GLU A 50 -5.59 -6.74 -2.92
CA GLU A 50 -5.47 -6.64 -1.46
C GLU A 50 -5.49 -5.18 -0.96
N ILE A 51 -4.92 -4.25 -1.72
CA ILE A 51 -5.03 -2.82 -1.42
C ILE A 51 -6.49 -2.35 -1.49
N GLU A 52 -7.22 -2.73 -2.54
CA GLU A 52 -8.63 -2.37 -2.72
C GLU A 52 -9.54 -3.00 -1.65
N GLU A 53 -9.30 -4.27 -1.30
CA GLU A 53 -10.14 -5.02 -0.37
C GLU A 53 -9.90 -4.64 1.09
N TYR A 54 -8.64 -4.40 1.49
CA TYR A 54 -8.29 -4.25 2.91
C TYR A 54 -7.81 -2.84 3.26
N VAL A 55 -6.95 -2.24 2.43
CA VAL A 55 -6.31 -0.95 2.76
C VAL A 55 -7.27 0.21 2.51
N TYR A 56 -7.94 0.21 1.35
CA TYR A 56 -8.84 1.29 0.97
C TYR A 56 -9.99 1.50 1.98
N PRO A 57 -10.73 0.46 2.44
CA PRO A 57 -11.80 0.66 3.42
C PRO A 57 -11.28 1.16 4.77
N TYR A 58 -10.08 0.74 5.18
CA TYR A 58 -9.46 1.18 6.41
C TYR A 58 -9.10 2.67 6.36
N VAL A 59 -8.43 3.11 5.30
CA VAL A 59 -8.04 4.52 5.09
C VAL A 59 -9.28 5.39 4.96
N ARG A 60 -10.31 4.93 4.24
CA ARG A 60 -11.61 5.61 4.17
C ARG A 60 -12.21 5.82 5.56
N ARG A 61 -12.16 4.80 6.43
CA ARG A 61 -12.66 4.93 7.80
C ARG A 61 -11.84 5.91 8.64
N MET A 62 -10.54 6.04 8.40
CA MET A 62 -9.71 7.06 9.06
C MET A 62 -10.14 8.48 8.67
N VAL A 63 -10.58 8.70 7.42
CA VAL A 63 -11.20 9.97 6.98
C VAL A 63 -12.54 10.18 7.67
N GLU A 64 -13.43 9.19 7.62
CA GLU A 64 -14.78 9.28 8.22
C GLU A 64 -14.74 9.54 9.74
N THR A 65 -13.69 9.10 10.41
CA THR A 65 -13.47 9.30 11.85
C THR A 65 -12.55 10.48 12.17
N GLN A 66 -12.21 11.31 11.17
CA GLN A 66 -11.42 12.54 11.32
C GLN A 66 -10.01 12.32 11.90
N HIS A 67 -9.42 11.14 11.67
CA HIS A 67 -8.02 10.89 11.98
C HIS A 67 -7.11 11.44 10.88
N ILE A 68 -7.57 11.38 9.62
CA ILE A 68 -6.87 11.92 8.45
C ILE A 68 -7.79 12.77 7.59
N GLU A 69 -7.20 13.71 6.86
CA GLU A 69 -7.88 14.51 5.85
C GLU A 69 -8.02 13.72 4.54
N PRO A 70 -9.03 14.01 3.70
CA PRO A 70 -9.19 13.37 2.40
C PRO A 70 -7.95 13.47 1.49
N SER A 71 -7.19 14.57 1.58
CA SER A 71 -5.95 14.74 0.82
C SER A 71 -4.84 13.80 1.27
N GLU A 72 -4.71 13.57 2.58
CA GLU A 72 -3.72 12.62 3.14
C GLU A 72 -4.07 11.18 2.77
N ALA A 73 -5.37 10.86 2.74
CA ALA A 73 -5.85 9.58 2.25
C ALA A 73 -5.52 9.39 0.76
N SER A 74 -5.77 10.39 -0.08
CA SER A 74 -5.43 10.36 -1.51
C SER A 74 -3.94 10.14 -1.72
N GLU A 75 -3.09 10.92 -1.04
CA GLU A 75 -1.64 10.80 -1.14
C GLU A 75 -1.14 9.42 -0.70
N PHE A 76 -1.72 8.87 0.37
CA PHE A 76 -1.37 7.53 0.83
C PHE A 76 -1.81 6.44 -0.17
N LEU A 77 -3.00 6.55 -0.75
CA LEU A 77 -3.47 5.59 -1.75
C LEU A 77 -2.66 5.66 -3.05
N ASP A 78 -2.28 6.86 -3.49
CA ASP A 78 -1.35 7.04 -4.62
C ASP A 78 -0.02 6.34 -4.35
N PHE A 79 0.50 6.45 -3.13
CA PHE A 79 1.69 5.71 -2.70
C PHE A 79 1.49 4.18 -2.74
N CYS A 80 0.33 3.66 -2.33
CA CYS A 80 0.04 2.23 -2.41
C CYS A 80 0.07 1.73 -3.86
N TYR A 81 -0.57 2.43 -4.80
CA TYR A 81 -0.54 2.04 -6.21
C TYR A 81 0.83 2.25 -6.86
N GLN A 82 1.61 3.22 -6.39
CA GLN A 82 3.02 3.34 -6.78
C GLN A 82 3.84 2.12 -6.36
N CYS A 83 3.57 1.52 -5.19
CA CYS A 83 4.21 0.26 -4.79
C CYS A 83 3.89 -0.90 -5.74
N VAL A 84 2.66 -0.96 -6.28
CA VAL A 84 2.28 -1.96 -7.29
C VAL A 84 3.03 -1.74 -8.61
N ASN A 85 3.13 -0.50 -9.07
CA ASN A 85 3.88 -0.15 -10.29
C ASN A 85 5.36 -0.52 -10.15
N GLU A 86 5.98 -0.18 -9.01
CA GLU A 86 7.38 -0.51 -8.73
C GLU A 86 7.61 -2.03 -8.66
N LEU A 87 6.66 -2.79 -8.12
CA LEU A 87 6.72 -4.25 -8.15
C LEU A 87 6.69 -4.78 -9.59
N GLN A 88 5.77 -4.28 -10.41
CA GLN A 88 5.66 -4.66 -11.82
C GLN A 88 6.95 -4.36 -12.58
N GLU A 89 7.53 -3.17 -12.39
CA GLU A 89 8.81 -2.80 -13.00
C GLU A 89 9.93 -3.75 -12.54
N ALA A 90 10.02 -4.04 -11.25
CA ALA A 90 11.04 -4.93 -10.69
C ALA A 90 10.93 -6.36 -11.23
N LEU A 91 9.72 -6.90 -11.37
CA LEU A 91 9.48 -8.23 -11.94
C LEU A 91 9.77 -8.29 -13.44
N THR A 92 9.46 -7.23 -14.18
CA THR A 92 9.75 -7.14 -15.62
C THR A 92 11.26 -7.08 -15.90
N GLN A 93 12.03 -6.46 -14.99
CA GLN A 93 13.49 -6.35 -15.09
C GLN A 93 14.24 -7.59 -14.59
N ARG A 94 13.55 -8.52 -13.92
CA ARG A 94 14.11 -9.77 -13.42
C ARG A 94 14.32 -10.73 -14.58
N ARG A 95 15.58 -11.00 -14.92
CA ARG A 95 16.02 -11.90 -16.01
C ARG A 95 16.86 -13.05 -15.47
#